data_AF-A0A8T4RRT9-F1
#
_entry.id   AF-A0A8T4RRT9-F1
#
_cell.length_a   1.000
_cell.length_b   1.000
_cell.length_c   1.000
_cell.angle_alpha   90.00
_cell.angle_beta   90.00
_cell.angle_gamma   90.00
#
_symmetry.space_group_name_H-M   'P 1'
#
loop_
_entity.id
_entity.type
_entity.pdbx_description
1 polymer ?
#
loop_
_entity_poly.entity_id
_entity_poly.type
_entity_poly.pdbx_seq_one_letter_code
_entity_poly.pdbx_strand_id
1 'polypeptide(L)'
;MNQKIFLGILIPSILIIALILLSLIPFGFSVTSELKPSLPLRDLFGNDYLLVKYITVETISIKNDFFIPRKYVLPRYLACATKENVLDYAESFEVKYSEGREEYHGYDEFFFPYNYQQELGIDISPYSEKSVIIALQQKGPSPYNKKNIDYTHLLLIPLKPQDRYRPDCYRLSSEDREQAKVILLE
;
A
#
# COMPACT_ATOMS: atom_id res chain seq x y z
N MET A 1 -52.93 -21.40 10.59
CA MET A 1 -52.54 -20.71 9.32
C MET A 1 -51.35 -19.77 9.53
N ASN A 2 -51.29 -19.03 10.65
CA ASN A 2 -50.22 -18.05 10.93
C ASN A 2 -48.79 -18.62 11.04
N GLN A 3 -48.60 -19.84 11.56
CA GLN A 3 -47.26 -20.42 11.72
C GLN A 3 -46.54 -20.71 10.39
N LYS A 4 -47.27 -21.10 9.33
CA LYS A 4 -46.67 -21.38 8.01
C LYS A 4 -46.18 -20.11 7.32
N ILE A 5 -46.92 -19.01 7.49
CA ILE A 5 -46.55 -17.68 6.99
C ILE A 5 -45.32 -17.17 7.74
N PHE A 6 -45.30 -17.36 9.07
CA PHE A 6 -44.17 -16.97 9.91
C PHE A 6 -42.88 -17.72 9.51
N LEU A 7 -42.94 -19.05 9.33
CA LEU A 7 -41.82 -19.86 8.85
C LEU A 7 -41.38 -19.48 7.41
N GLY A 8 -42.35 -19.18 6.53
CA GLY A 8 -42.08 -18.78 5.14
C GLY A 8 -41.34 -17.45 5.01
N ILE A 9 -41.46 -16.55 6.00
CA ILE A 9 -40.73 -15.28 6.04
C ILE A 9 -39.42 -15.43 6.82
N LEU A 10 -39.45 -16.14 7.95
CA LEU A 10 -38.34 -16.20 8.89
C LEU A 10 -37.12 -16.94 8.31
N ILE A 11 -37.33 -18.02 7.56
CA ILE A 11 -36.24 -18.78 6.92
C ILE A 11 -35.47 -17.91 5.91
N PRO A 12 -36.10 -17.28 4.89
CA PRO A 12 -35.36 -16.45 3.94
C PRO A 12 -34.72 -15.23 4.61
N SER A 13 -35.34 -14.64 5.63
CA SER A 13 -34.72 -13.55 6.39
C SER A 13 -33.43 -13.98 7.09
N ILE A 14 -33.41 -15.14 7.77
CA ILE A 14 -32.20 -15.69 8.40
C ILE A 14 -31.12 -15.96 7.35
N LEU A 15 -31.51 -16.49 6.18
CA LEU A 15 -30.58 -16.80 5.10
C LEU A 15 -29.93 -15.53 4.53
N ILE A 16 -30.70 -14.46 4.36
CA ILE A 16 -30.17 -13.13 3.97
C ILE A 16 -29.22 -12.59 5.03
N ILE A 17 -29.58 -12.66 6.31
CA ILE A 17 -28.71 -12.21 7.42
C ILE A 17 -27.39 -12.99 7.43
N ALA A 18 -27.45 -14.31 7.26
CA ALA A 18 -26.26 -15.15 7.18
C ALA A 18 -25.36 -14.79 5.99
N LEU A 19 -25.95 -14.50 4.82
CA LEU A 19 -25.20 -14.04 3.64
C LEU A 19 -24.56 -12.67 3.86
N ILE A 20 -25.24 -11.74 4.53
CA ILE A 20 -24.68 -10.42 4.89
C ILE A 20 -23.54 -10.58 5.90
N LEU A 21 -23.70 -11.42 6.92
CA LEU A 21 -22.63 -11.67 7.90
C LEU A 21 -21.42 -12.31 7.23
N LEU A 22 -21.61 -13.27 6.32
CA LEU A 22 -20.52 -13.87 5.54
C LEU A 22 -19.81 -12.88 4.61
N SER A 23 -20.52 -11.85 4.11
CA SER A 23 -19.90 -10.82 3.27
C SER A 23 -19.09 -9.79 4.07
N LEU A 24 -19.43 -9.57 5.34
CA LEU A 24 -18.76 -8.60 6.22
C LEU A 24 -17.46 -9.12 6.85
N ILE A 25 -17.26 -10.44 6.96
CA ILE A 25 -16.05 -10.99 7.59
C ILE A 25 -14.91 -11.06 6.55
N PRO A 26 -13.69 -10.57 6.85
CA PRO A 26 -12.54 -10.66 5.97
C PRO A 26 -11.97 -12.09 5.81
N PHE A 27 -12.75 -13.14 6.08
CA PHE A 27 -12.40 -14.50 5.69
C PHE A 27 -12.44 -14.62 4.16
N GLY A 28 -11.38 -15.20 3.58
CA GLY A 28 -11.34 -15.51 2.15
C GLY A 28 -10.34 -14.70 1.34
N PHE A 29 -9.49 -13.88 1.97
CA PHE A 29 -8.28 -13.40 1.32
C PHE A 29 -7.04 -14.06 1.93
N SER A 30 -6.19 -14.62 1.08
CA SER A 30 -4.82 -14.95 1.41
C SER A 30 -3.93 -13.84 0.86
N VAL A 31 -3.29 -13.09 1.76
CA VAL A 31 -2.42 -11.96 1.41
C VAL A 31 -0.98 -12.31 1.76
N THR A 32 -0.08 -12.21 0.79
CA THR A 32 1.36 -12.27 1.01
C THR A 32 2.01 -10.96 0.57
N SER A 33 3.02 -10.53 1.30
CA SER A 33 3.73 -9.27 1.07
C SER A 33 5.22 -9.58 1.00
N GLU A 34 5.83 -9.20 -0.12
CA GLU A 34 7.26 -9.34 -0.37
C GLU A 34 7.89 -7.96 -0.39
N LEU A 35 8.52 -7.60 0.72
CA LEU A 35 9.26 -6.35 0.87
C LEU A 35 10.70 -6.54 0.39
N LYS A 36 11.23 -5.59 -0.38
CA LYS A 36 12.66 -5.60 -0.71
C LYS A 36 13.49 -5.33 0.54
N PRO A 37 14.48 -6.18 0.86
CA PRO A 37 15.28 -6.01 2.07
C PRO A 37 16.26 -4.84 1.97
N SER A 38 16.76 -4.57 0.76
CA SER A 38 17.67 -3.46 0.48
C SER A 38 17.41 -2.82 -0.88
N LEU A 39 17.83 -1.57 -1.01
CA LEU A 39 17.77 -0.78 -2.25
C LEU A 39 19.07 0.00 -2.43
N PRO A 40 19.63 0.04 -3.65
CA PRO A 40 20.75 0.91 -3.94
C PRO A 40 20.36 2.38 -3.76
N LEU A 41 21.13 3.14 -2.99
CA LEU A 41 20.91 4.57 -2.77
C LEU A 41 20.86 5.34 -4.10
N ARG A 42 21.70 4.93 -5.05
CA ARG A 42 21.73 5.48 -6.42
C ARG A 42 20.42 5.33 -7.18
N ASP A 43 19.60 4.33 -6.85
CA ASP A 43 18.32 4.14 -7.53
C ASP A 43 17.32 5.20 -7.07
N LEU A 44 17.34 5.56 -5.78
CA LEU A 44 16.45 6.56 -5.18
C LEU A 44 16.89 8.00 -5.46
N PHE A 45 18.20 8.25 -5.53
CA PHE A 45 18.78 9.61 -5.60
C PHE A 45 19.65 9.86 -6.84
N GLY A 46 19.54 9.00 -7.86
CA GLY A 46 20.34 9.05 -9.08
C GLY A 46 20.26 10.39 -9.83
N ASN A 47 21.34 10.74 -10.53
CA ASN A 47 21.47 12.01 -11.25
C ASN A 47 20.75 12.06 -12.60
N ASP A 48 20.06 11.01 -13.01
CA ASP A 48 19.41 10.94 -14.31
C ASP A 48 18.05 11.65 -14.25
N TYR A 49 18.09 12.98 -14.25
CA TYR A 49 16.93 13.89 -14.35
C TYR A 49 15.98 13.61 -15.53
N LEU A 50 16.38 12.73 -16.45
CA LEU A 50 15.69 12.45 -17.70
C LEU A 50 14.73 11.25 -17.61
N LEU A 51 14.75 10.48 -16.52
CA LEU A 51 13.84 9.34 -16.36
C LEU A 51 13.15 9.44 -15.00
N VAL A 52 11.84 9.65 -15.01
CA VAL A 52 10.96 9.37 -13.86
C VAL A 52 11.08 7.87 -13.56
N LYS A 53 12.02 7.51 -12.70
CA LYS A 53 12.30 6.13 -12.33
C LYS A 53 11.43 5.76 -11.15
N TYR A 54 10.51 4.84 -11.37
CA TYR A 54 9.78 4.16 -10.31
C TYR A 54 10.63 3.04 -9.75
N ILE A 55 10.74 2.96 -8.42
CA ILE A 55 11.55 1.95 -7.75
C ILE A 55 10.60 1.09 -6.94
N THR A 56 10.41 -0.16 -7.37
CA THR A 56 9.61 -1.14 -6.62
C THR A 56 10.24 -1.41 -5.27
N VAL A 57 9.43 -1.34 -4.21
CA VAL A 57 9.84 -1.58 -2.82
C VAL A 57 9.07 -2.69 -2.13
N GLU A 58 7.83 -2.93 -2.54
CA GLU A 58 7.00 -4.00 -2.01
C GLU A 58 6.07 -4.55 -3.10
N THR A 59 5.88 -5.86 -3.14
CA THR A 59 4.86 -6.53 -3.94
C THR A 59 3.87 -7.21 -3.01
N ILE A 60 2.58 -6.92 -3.14
CA ILE A 60 1.51 -7.54 -2.37
C ILE A 60 0.70 -8.46 -3.28
N SER A 61 0.73 -9.76 -3.01
CA SER A 61 -0.12 -10.75 -3.70
C SER A 61 -1.36 -11.02 -2.88
N ILE A 62 -2.52 -10.91 -3.51
CA ILE A 62 -3.83 -11.03 -2.88
C ILE A 62 -4.64 -12.06 -3.64
N LYS A 63 -4.93 -13.18 -2.97
CA LYS A 63 -5.75 -14.25 -3.51
C LYS A 63 -7.12 -14.24 -2.86
N ASN A 64 -8.17 -14.14 -3.67
CA ASN A 64 -9.55 -14.33 -3.23
C ASN A 64 -9.88 -15.83 -3.23
N ASP A 65 -9.89 -16.45 -2.07
CA ASP A 65 -10.26 -17.86 -1.88
C ASP A 65 -11.79 -18.08 -1.84
N PHE A 66 -12.59 -17.05 -2.13
CA PHE A 66 -14.05 -17.08 -2.08
C PHE A 66 -14.68 -17.13 -3.48
N PHE A 67 -15.93 -17.60 -3.54
CA PHE A 67 -16.70 -17.70 -4.79
C PHE A 67 -17.38 -16.40 -5.25
N ILE A 68 -17.27 -15.32 -4.47
CA ILE A 68 -17.86 -14.01 -4.78
C ILE A 68 -16.73 -13.00 -5.00
N PRO A 69 -16.86 -12.06 -5.96
CA PRO A 69 -15.90 -10.97 -6.08
C PRO A 69 -15.84 -10.17 -4.78
N ARG A 70 -14.64 -9.76 -4.37
CA ARG A 70 -14.43 -8.96 -3.16
C ARG A 70 -13.44 -7.84 -3.43
N LYS A 71 -13.63 -6.72 -2.74
CA LYS A 71 -12.70 -5.60 -2.75
C LYS A 71 -11.69 -5.76 -1.62
N TYR A 72 -10.41 -5.72 -1.95
CA TYR A 72 -9.33 -5.63 -0.96
C TYR A 72 -8.88 -4.19 -0.79
N VAL A 73 -8.83 -3.70 0.45
CA VAL A 73 -8.33 -2.36 0.76
C VAL A 73 -6.81 -2.44 0.93
N LEU A 74 -6.09 -1.70 0.10
CA LEU A 74 -4.62 -1.68 0.12
C LEU A 74 -4.09 -0.85 1.30
N PRO A 75 -2.98 -1.28 1.91
CA PRO A 75 -2.27 -0.43 2.86
C PRO A 75 -1.75 0.81 2.14
N ARG A 76 -1.82 1.96 2.81
CA ARG A 76 -1.27 3.22 2.31
C ARG A 76 0.03 3.48 3.05
N TYR A 77 1.06 3.93 2.36
CA TYR A 77 2.36 4.20 2.95
C TYR A 77 2.79 5.66 2.82
N LEU A 78 3.49 6.15 3.84
CA LEU A 78 4.44 7.25 3.76
C LEU A 78 5.85 6.65 3.68
N ALA A 79 6.65 7.12 2.74
CA ALA A 79 8.01 6.65 2.53
C ALA A 79 9.03 7.75 2.88
N CYS A 80 9.92 7.45 3.83
CA CYS A 80 10.89 8.39 4.38
C CYS A 80 12.30 7.79 4.37
N ALA A 81 13.26 8.42 3.70
CA ALA A 81 14.67 8.09 3.88
C ALA A 81 15.21 8.74 5.16
N THR A 82 16.06 8.05 5.92
CA THR A 82 16.60 8.52 7.20
C THR A 82 18.01 8.00 7.44
N LYS A 83 18.77 8.73 8.25
CA LYS A 83 20.05 8.30 8.81
C LYS A 83 19.81 7.69 10.20
N GLU A 84 20.25 6.44 10.40
CA GLU A 84 20.28 5.81 11.73
C GLU A 84 18.93 5.82 12.47
N ASN A 85 17.81 5.73 11.73
CA ASN A 85 16.43 5.82 12.24
C ASN A 85 16.05 7.17 12.90
N VAL A 86 16.85 8.22 12.72
CA VAL A 86 16.59 9.58 13.20
C VAL A 86 15.96 10.42 12.08
N LEU A 87 14.70 10.84 12.27
CA LEU A 87 13.88 11.52 11.25
C LEU A 87 14.15 13.02 11.09
N ASP A 88 15.13 13.59 11.79
CA ASP A 88 15.46 15.01 11.75
C ASP A 88 15.91 15.49 10.35
N TYR A 89 16.30 14.55 9.48
CA TYR A 89 16.58 14.78 8.06
C TYR A 89 15.94 13.66 7.26
N ALA A 90 14.67 13.83 6.87
CA ALA A 90 13.98 12.81 6.13
C ALA A 90 13.46 13.31 4.78
N GLU A 91 13.94 12.68 3.71
CA GLU A 91 13.42 12.94 2.36
C GLU A 91 12.18 12.07 2.11
N SER A 92 11.07 12.73 1.79
CA SER A 92 9.81 12.06 1.51
C SER A 92 9.75 11.64 0.05
N PHE A 93 9.33 10.41 -0.19
CA PHE A 93 9.04 9.92 -1.54
C PHE A 93 7.55 10.01 -1.84
N GLU A 94 7.21 10.00 -3.13
CA GLU A 94 5.86 9.68 -3.58
C GLU A 94 5.72 8.17 -3.67
N VAL A 95 4.68 7.63 -3.02
CA VAL A 95 4.34 6.21 -3.09
C VAL A 95 3.26 6.03 -4.15
N LYS A 96 3.49 5.10 -5.06
CA LYS A 96 2.56 4.74 -6.12
C LYS A 96 2.22 3.26 -6.06
N TYR A 97 1.04 2.91 -6.58
CA TYR A 97 0.48 1.56 -6.58
C TYR A 97 0.08 1.19 -8.00
N SER A 98 0.46 0.00 -8.46
CA SER A 98 0.12 -0.52 -9.78
C SER A 98 -0.35 -1.99 -9.68
N GLU A 99 -1.41 -2.35 -10.37
CA GLU A 99 -1.82 -3.76 -10.53
C GLU A 99 -0.94 -4.42 -11.61
N GLY A 100 -0.24 -5.52 -11.32
CA GLY A 100 0.54 -6.23 -12.36
C GLY A 100 1.64 -7.16 -11.85
N ARG A 101 2.20 -7.97 -12.77
CA ARG A 101 3.37 -8.83 -12.55
C ARG A 101 4.62 -8.13 -13.10
N GLU A 102 5.70 -8.18 -12.33
CA GLU A 102 6.95 -7.44 -12.52
C GLU A 102 7.50 -7.47 -13.95
N GLU A 103 7.51 -6.30 -14.59
CA GLU A 103 8.53 -5.80 -15.53
C GLU A 103 8.03 -4.45 -16.06
N TYR A 104 8.24 -3.37 -15.30
CA TYR A 104 7.77 -2.05 -15.70
C TYR A 104 8.92 -1.13 -16.07
N HIS A 105 9.12 -0.96 -17.38
CA HIS A 105 10.06 -0.02 -17.99
C HIS A 105 9.33 1.25 -18.46
N GLY A 106 8.94 2.10 -17.50
CA GLY A 106 8.64 3.50 -17.76
C GLY A 106 7.19 3.86 -18.12
N TYR A 107 6.87 5.11 -17.76
CA TYR A 107 5.66 5.91 -17.96
C TYR A 107 4.47 5.70 -17.00
N ASP A 108 3.86 6.82 -16.63
CA ASP A 108 2.83 7.06 -15.60
C ASP A 108 1.49 6.32 -15.83
N GLU A 109 1.40 5.37 -16.75
CA GLU A 109 0.13 4.96 -17.36
C GLU A 109 -0.75 4.06 -16.49
N PHE A 110 -0.24 3.50 -15.37
CA PHE A 110 -0.98 2.52 -14.57
C PHE A 110 -0.99 2.78 -13.07
N PHE A 111 -0.44 3.91 -12.62
CA PHE A 111 -0.46 4.25 -11.21
C PHE A 111 -1.77 4.93 -10.84
N PHE A 112 -2.48 4.40 -9.83
CA PHE A 112 -3.65 5.07 -9.30
C PHE A 112 -3.28 6.50 -8.86
N PRO A 113 -4.11 7.52 -9.17
CA PRO A 113 -3.89 8.85 -8.65
C PRO A 113 -3.91 8.77 -7.13
N TYR A 114 -2.75 8.93 -6.51
CA TYR A 114 -2.60 8.79 -5.08
C TYR A 114 -3.31 9.96 -4.38
N ASN A 115 -4.52 9.70 -3.90
CA ASN A 115 -5.29 10.65 -3.11
C ASN A 115 -5.26 10.25 -1.64
N TYR A 116 -4.58 11.05 -0.81
CA TYR A 116 -4.51 10.86 0.64
C TYR A 116 -5.89 10.80 1.33
N GLN A 117 -6.94 11.30 0.67
CA GLN A 117 -8.30 11.38 1.21
C GLN A 117 -9.17 10.17 0.87
N GLN A 118 -8.74 9.27 -0.02
CA GLN A 118 -9.56 8.13 -0.48
C GLN A 118 -8.91 6.79 -0.11
N GLU A 119 -9.76 5.81 0.19
CA GLU A 119 -9.33 4.42 0.33
C GLU A 119 -8.92 3.87 -1.03
N LEU A 120 -7.69 3.37 -1.11
CA LEU A 120 -7.20 2.61 -2.26
C LEU A 120 -7.64 1.17 -2.09
N GLY A 121 -8.35 0.63 -3.07
CA GLY A 121 -8.71 -0.78 -3.05
C GLY A 121 -8.90 -1.33 -4.45
N ILE A 122 -8.70 -2.63 -4.56
CA ILE A 122 -8.76 -3.37 -5.83
C ILE A 122 -9.89 -4.39 -5.76
N ASP A 123 -10.61 -4.55 -6.86
CA ASP A 123 -11.61 -5.60 -7.01
C ASP A 123 -10.94 -6.89 -7.47
N ILE A 124 -11.23 -7.99 -6.78
CA ILE A 124 -10.64 -9.31 -7.01
C ILE A 124 -11.76 -10.30 -7.30
N SER A 125 -11.70 -10.91 -8.48
CA SER A 125 -12.67 -11.90 -8.93
C SER A 125 -12.67 -13.15 -8.04
N PRO A 126 -13.75 -13.96 -8.06
CA PRO A 126 -13.82 -15.24 -7.36
C PRO A 126 -12.63 -16.14 -7.69
N TYR A 127 -12.05 -16.81 -6.69
CA TYR A 127 -10.97 -17.79 -6.86
C TYR A 127 -9.77 -17.30 -7.69
N SER A 128 -9.53 -15.99 -7.69
CA SER A 128 -8.48 -15.35 -8.48
C SER A 128 -7.42 -14.72 -7.59
N GLU A 129 -6.26 -14.48 -8.19
CA GLU A 129 -5.14 -13.79 -7.55
C GLU A 129 -4.76 -12.54 -8.35
N LYS A 130 -4.46 -11.47 -7.64
CA LYS A 130 -3.88 -10.23 -8.18
C LYS A 130 -2.64 -9.84 -7.39
N SER A 131 -1.71 -9.20 -8.07
CA SER A 131 -0.52 -8.60 -7.45
C SER A 131 -0.56 -7.08 -7.59
N VAL A 132 -0.18 -6.39 -6.51
CA VAL A 132 -0.02 -4.95 -6.46
C VAL A 132 1.43 -4.60 -6.16
N ILE A 133 2.02 -3.82 -7.05
CA ILE A 133 3.37 -3.31 -6.94
C ILE A 133 3.30 -1.95 -6.27
N ILE A 134 4.09 -1.78 -5.21
CA ILE A 134 4.28 -0.51 -4.50
C ILE A 134 5.65 0.01 -4.90
N ALA A 135 5.66 1.19 -5.49
CA ALA A 135 6.86 1.83 -6.00
C ALA A 135 7.03 3.24 -5.45
N LEU A 136 8.29 3.68 -5.40
CA LEU A 136 8.68 5.01 -4.99
C LEU A 136 9.11 5.85 -6.17
N GLN A 137 8.80 7.14 -6.08
CA GLN A 137 9.26 8.19 -6.97
C GLN A 137 9.76 9.36 -6.14
N GLN A 138 10.91 9.93 -6.51
CA GLN A 138 11.43 11.12 -5.85
C GLN A 138 10.53 12.33 -6.17
N LYS A 139 10.13 13.10 -5.14
CA LYS A 139 9.32 14.31 -5.31
C LYS A 139 10.20 15.49 -5.74
N GLY A 140 10.51 15.56 -7.04
CA GLY A 140 11.25 16.67 -7.63
C GLY A 140 12.73 16.72 -7.22
N PRO A 141 13.48 17.74 -7.68
CA PRO A 141 14.88 17.88 -7.31
C PRO A 141 15.00 18.16 -5.80
N SER A 142 15.66 17.25 -5.08
CA SER A 142 16.00 17.48 -3.67
C SER A 142 16.75 18.82 -3.54
N PRO A 143 16.29 19.77 -2.72
CA PRO A 143 16.99 21.03 -2.49
C PRO A 143 18.31 20.81 -1.74
N TYR A 144 18.53 19.60 -1.20
CA TYR A 144 19.76 19.22 -0.53
C TYR A 144 20.84 18.93 -1.57
N ASN A 145 21.90 19.75 -1.50
CA ASN A 145 23.10 19.66 -2.30
C ASN A 145 23.60 18.20 -2.30
N LYS A 146 23.54 17.54 -3.46
CA LYS A 146 23.80 16.10 -3.73
C LYS A 146 25.14 15.52 -3.25
N LYS A 147 25.96 16.31 -2.54
CA LYS A 147 27.32 15.94 -2.17
C LYS A 147 27.43 15.09 -0.90
N ASN A 148 26.42 15.02 -0.03
CA ASN A 148 26.46 14.21 1.19
C ASN A 148 25.07 13.61 1.50
N ILE A 149 24.62 12.64 0.68
CA ILE A 149 23.43 11.83 1.01
C ILE A 149 23.94 10.65 1.84
N ASP A 150 23.67 10.65 3.14
CA ASP A 150 24.11 9.62 4.09
C ASP A 150 22.93 8.85 4.70
N TYR A 151 21.82 8.76 3.96
CA TYR A 151 20.68 7.92 4.34
C TYR A 151 21.10 6.45 4.31
N THR A 152 20.75 5.75 5.38
CA THR A 152 21.05 4.32 5.57
C THR A 152 19.79 3.46 5.56
N HIS A 153 18.63 4.09 5.77
CA HIS A 153 17.36 3.39 5.88
C HIS A 153 16.27 4.12 5.12
N LEU A 154 15.33 3.35 4.59
CA LEU A 154 14.05 3.80 4.05
C LEU A 154 12.95 3.17 4.89
N LEU A 155 12.10 4.02 5.46
CA LEU A 155 10.97 3.64 6.28
C LEU A 155 9.68 3.71 5.45
N LEU A 156 8.95 2.60 5.35
CA LEU A 156 7.59 2.56 4.82
C LEU A 156 6.60 2.48 5.98
N ILE A 157 5.88 3.56 6.21
CA ILE A 157 5.04 3.77 7.39
C ILE A 157 3.58 3.64 6.97
N PRO A 158 2.81 2.67 7.53
CA PRO A 158 1.41 2.51 7.18
C PRO A 158 0.60 3.70 7.70
N LEU A 159 -0.19 4.30 6.81
CA LEU A 159 -1.08 5.41 7.12
C LEU A 159 -2.45 4.91 7.55
N LYS A 160 -2.95 5.45 8.65
CA LYS A 160 -4.28 5.13 9.15
C LYS A 160 -5.33 5.83 8.26
N PRO A 161 -6.56 5.28 8.11
CA PRO A 161 -7.63 5.89 7.30
C PRO A 161 -7.93 7.34 7.69
N GLN A 162 -7.76 7.66 8.97
CA GLN A 162 -8.01 8.96 9.58
C GLN A 162 -6.92 10.02 9.37
N ASP A 163 -5.78 9.67 8.79
CA ASP A 163 -4.69 10.59 8.47
C ASP A 163 -5.01 11.39 7.21
N ARG A 164 -5.96 12.33 7.32
CA ARG A 164 -6.48 13.14 6.19
C ARG A 164 -5.48 14.17 5.66
N TYR A 165 -4.42 14.46 6.40
CA TYR A 165 -3.38 15.41 6.03
C TYR A 165 -2.15 14.67 5.52
N ARG A 166 -1.47 15.23 4.51
CA ARG A 166 -0.20 14.73 3.97
C ARG A 166 0.78 14.59 5.14
N PRO A 167 1.03 13.37 5.65
CA PRO A 167 1.94 13.20 6.75
C PRO A 167 3.33 13.49 6.21
N ASP A 168 4.06 14.31 6.95
CA ASP A 168 5.42 14.70 6.64
C ASP A 168 6.36 13.85 7.49
N CYS A 169 7.50 13.45 6.93
CA CYS A 169 8.45 12.59 7.63
C CYS A 169 8.96 13.21 8.95
N TYR A 170 8.88 14.55 9.06
CA TYR A 170 9.27 15.29 10.27
C TYR A 170 8.22 15.27 11.39
N ARG A 171 7.01 14.73 11.17
CA ARG A 171 5.90 14.77 12.15
C ARG A 171 5.48 13.39 12.66
N LEU A 172 6.33 12.40 12.50
CA LEU A 172 6.02 11.01 12.86
C LEU A 172 6.12 10.78 14.37
N SER A 173 5.12 10.12 14.94
CA SER A 173 5.15 9.69 16.32
C SER A 173 6.14 8.54 16.52
N SER A 174 6.42 8.16 17.77
CA SER A 174 7.20 6.95 18.05
C SER A 174 6.45 5.67 17.65
N GLU A 175 5.12 5.67 17.78
CA GLU A 175 4.26 4.54 17.39
C GLU A 175 4.34 4.29 15.86
N ASP A 176 4.31 5.36 15.06
CA ASP A 176 4.42 5.25 13.60
C ASP A 176 5.77 4.66 13.18
N ARG A 177 6.82 4.92 13.96
CA ARG A 177 8.17 4.38 13.74
C ARG A 177 8.26 2.89 14.06
N GLU A 178 7.64 2.45 15.16
CA GLU A 178 7.60 1.04 15.53
C GLU A 178 6.83 0.18 14.52
N GLN A 179 5.86 0.77 13.83
CA GLN A 179 5.07 0.11 12.79
C GLN A 179 5.71 0.20 11.40
N ALA A 180 6.82 0.92 11.26
CA ALA A 180 7.48 1.10 9.98
C ALA A 180 8.13 -0.19 9.49
N LYS A 181 7.94 -0.50 8.21
CA LYS A 181 8.78 -1.48 7.52
C LYS A 181 10.09 -0.80 7.15
N VAL A 182 11.21 -1.46 7.43
CA VAL A 182 12.55 -0.90 7.24
C VAL A 182 13.23 -1.58 6.05
N ILE A 183 13.76 -0.76 5.13
CA ILE A 183 14.56 -1.18 3.99
C ILE A 183 15.94 -0.56 4.12
N LEU A 184 17.00 -1.35 3.95
CA LEU A 184 18.37 -0.86 3.98
C LEU A 184 18.73 -0.12 2.68
N LEU A 185 19.46 0.98 2.81
CA LEU A 185 19.98 1.73 1.67
C LEU A 185 21.49 1.49 1.53
N GLU A 186 21.91 1.03 0.35
CA GLU A 186 23.29 0.60 0.04
C GLU A 186 23.96 1.42 -1.08
#